data_AF-A0A450VFG8-F1
#
_entry.id   AF-A0A450VFG8-F1
#
_cell.length_a   1.000
_cell.length_b   1.000
_cell.length_c   1.000
_cell.angle_alpha   90.00
_cell.angle_beta   90.00
_cell.angle_gamma   90.00
#
_symmetry.space_group_name_H-M   'P 1'
#
loop_
_entity.id
_entity.type
_entity.pdbx_description
1 polymer ?
#
loop_
_entity_poly.entity_id
_entity_poly.type
_entity_poly.pdbx_seq_one_letter_code
_entity_poly.pdbx_strand_id
1 'polypeptide(L)'
;TDRRLKKAEDLFTSQWGRLVESLVEGALVPLFQEHNISVQRTIRRVSGCYEGQNYEFDILVVNGNELVIVEVKTTLRPRDVTGFVKKLDHCKVWMPEYSDRAVYGGMAFLQADSGAERMAEKQRLFVIRATGDSAAIINRKGFDPRIW
;
A
#
# COMPACT_ATOMS: atom_id res chain seq x y z
N THR A 1 -32.37 -4.83 17.41
CA THR A 1 -32.10 -3.81 16.38
C THR A 1 -30.59 -3.61 16.16
N ASP A 2 -29.76 -3.67 17.21
CA ASP A 2 -28.30 -3.49 17.14
C ASP A 2 -27.52 -4.46 16.24
N ARG A 3 -27.87 -5.76 16.22
CA ARG A 3 -27.12 -6.74 15.40
C ARG A 3 -27.25 -6.49 13.89
N ARG A 4 -28.37 -5.93 13.44
CA ARG A 4 -28.57 -5.57 12.03
C ARG A 4 -27.83 -4.27 11.69
N LEU A 5 -27.80 -3.31 12.61
CA LEU A 5 -27.06 -2.06 12.46
C LEU A 5 -25.55 -2.32 12.34
N LYS A 6 -24.99 -3.10 13.26
CA LYS A 6 -23.57 -3.46 13.24
C LYS A 6 -23.16 -4.18 11.96
N LYS A 7 -23.97 -5.12 11.48
CA LYS A 7 -23.72 -5.81 10.19
C LYS A 7 -23.73 -4.84 9.00
N ALA A 8 -24.59 -3.83 9.01
CA ALA A 8 -24.64 -2.83 7.96
C ALA A 8 -23.41 -1.90 8.01
N GLU A 9 -22.98 -1.49 9.20
CA GLU A 9 -21.75 -0.71 9.42
C GLU A 9 -20.50 -1.47 8.96
N ASP A 10 -20.40 -2.75 9.31
CA ASP A 10 -19.29 -3.63 8.90
C ASP A 10 -19.26 -3.79 7.37
N LEU A 11 -20.42 -4.04 6.75
CA LEU A 11 -20.53 -4.15 5.30
C LEU A 11 -20.10 -2.85 4.64
N PHE A 12 -20.63 -1.71 5.10
CA PHE A 12 -20.30 -0.40 4.57
C PHE A 12 -18.80 -0.13 4.64
N THR A 13 -18.18 -0.35 5.81
CA THR A 13 -16.73 -0.16 6.01
C THR A 13 -15.91 -1.05 5.07
N SER A 14 -16.32 -2.31 4.90
CA SER A 14 -15.63 -3.26 4.02
C SER A 14 -15.75 -2.91 2.52
N GLN A 15 -16.90 -2.39 2.09
CA GLN A 15 -17.11 -1.96 0.70
C GLN A 15 -16.37 -0.66 0.42
N TRP A 16 -16.35 0.25 1.39
CA TRP A 16 -15.62 1.52 1.29
C TRP A 16 -14.12 1.30 1.17
N GLY A 17 -13.55 0.39 1.97
CA GLY A 17 -12.15 0.00 1.85
C GLY A 17 -11.82 -0.56 0.46
N ARG A 18 -12.67 -1.44 -0.08
CA ARG A 18 -12.51 -2.02 -1.43
C ARG A 18 -12.65 -0.99 -2.55
N LEU A 19 -13.52 0.01 -2.38
CA LEU A 19 -13.64 1.11 -3.35
C LEU A 19 -12.35 1.92 -3.40
N VAL A 20 -11.79 2.31 -2.25
CA VAL A 20 -10.52 3.05 -2.18
C VAL A 20 -9.38 2.22 -2.77
N GLU A 21 -9.32 0.92 -2.48
CA GLU A 21 -8.34 -0.01 -3.06
C GLU A 21 -8.40 -0.01 -4.60
N SER A 22 -9.60 -0.08 -5.19
CA SER A 22 -9.78 -0.07 -6.65
C SER A 22 -9.44 1.27 -7.30
N LEU A 23 -9.76 2.40 -6.66
CA LEU A 23 -9.41 3.74 -7.16
C LEU A 23 -7.89 3.93 -7.17
N VAL A 24 -7.22 3.52 -6.09
CA VAL A 24 -5.77 3.58 -5.98
C VAL A 24 -5.12 2.70 -7.04
N GLU A 25 -5.53 1.42 -7.11
CA GLU A 25 -4.98 0.45 -8.06
C GLU A 25 -4.95 0.98 -9.49
N GLY A 26 -6.07 1.55 -9.96
CA GLY A 26 -6.22 2.05 -11.33
C GLY A 26 -5.22 3.15 -11.70
N ALA A 27 -4.64 3.83 -10.73
CA ALA A 27 -3.67 4.91 -10.94
C ALA A 27 -2.21 4.49 -10.72
N LEU A 28 -1.93 3.34 -10.09
CA LEU A 28 -0.57 3.04 -9.59
C LEU A 28 0.49 2.91 -10.70
N VAL A 29 0.17 2.21 -11.79
CA VAL A 29 1.15 1.98 -12.88
C VAL A 29 1.64 3.30 -13.48
N PRO A 30 0.78 4.20 -14.00
CA PRO A 30 1.26 5.47 -14.55
C PRO A 30 1.96 6.33 -13.49
N LEU A 31 1.45 6.39 -12.24
CA LEU A 31 2.09 7.16 -11.17
C LEU A 31 3.53 6.73 -10.89
N PHE A 32 3.79 5.43 -10.83
CA PHE A 32 5.13 4.91 -10.58
C PHE A 32 6.06 5.09 -11.78
N GLN A 33 5.55 4.96 -13.00
CA GLN A 33 6.32 5.23 -14.22
C GLN A 33 6.76 6.70 -14.31
N GLU A 34 5.88 7.64 -13.94
CA GLU A 34 6.23 9.07 -13.81
C GLU A 34 7.33 9.33 -12.77
N HIS A 35 7.49 8.42 -11.81
CA HIS A 35 8.53 8.45 -10.78
C HIS A 35 9.74 7.55 -11.10
N ASN A 36 9.93 7.19 -12.37
CA ASN A 36 11.04 6.37 -12.89
C ASN A 36 11.09 4.94 -12.32
N ILE A 37 9.97 4.41 -11.82
CA ILE A 37 9.86 3.00 -11.45
C ILE A 37 9.20 2.26 -12.61
N SER A 38 9.91 1.30 -13.20
CA SER A 38 9.55 0.67 -14.47
C SER A 38 8.47 -0.42 -14.33
N VAL A 39 7.47 -0.25 -13.46
CA VAL A 39 6.40 -1.24 -13.24
C VAL A 39 5.43 -1.36 -14.42
N GLN A 40 4.77 -2.51 -14.59
CA GLN A 40 3.91 -2.80 -15.74
C GLN A 40 2.50 -3.28 -15.38
N ARG A 41 2.31 -3.90 -14.22
CA ARG A 41 1.00 -4.46 -13.82
C ARG A 41 0.79 -4.43 -12.31
N THR A 42 -0.46 -4.51 -11.90
CA THR A 42 -0.88 -4.68 -10.50
C THR A 42 -1.27 -6.14 -10.22
N ILE A 43 -1.07 -6.58 -8.98
CA ILE A 43 -1.59 -7.84 -8.43
C ILE A 43 -2.19 -7.50 -7.07
N ARG A 44 -3.48 -7.80 -6.88
CA ARG A 44 -4.20 -7.48 -5.64
C ARG A 44 -4.22 -8.66 -4.67
N ARG A 45 -4.36 -8.36 -3.38
CA ARG A 45 -4.61 -9.31 -2.29
C ARG A 45 -3.63 -10.49 -2.29
N VAL A 46 -2.34 -10.18 -2.37
CA VAL A 46 -1.30 -11.20 -2.38
C VAL A 46 -1.11 -11.71 -0.96
N SER A 47 -1.62 -12.90 -0.70
CA SER A 47 -1.59 -13.52 0.62
C SER A 47 -0.88 -14.87 0.60
N GLY A 48 -0.34 -15.26 1.75
CA GLY A 48 0.29 -16.56 1.92
C GLY A 48 0.51 -16.90 3.39
N CYS A 49 1.18 -18.02 3.61
CA CYS A 49 1.60 -18.48 4.92
C CYS A 49 3.06 -18.94 4.84
N TYR A 50 3.92 -18.37 5.67
CA TYR A 50 5.32 -18.73 5.77
C TYR A 50 5.59 -19.20 7.20
N GLU A 51 6.02 -20.46 7.37
CA GLU A 51 6.30 -21.06 8.69
C GLU A 51 5.17 -20.88 9.72
N GLY A 52 3.91 -20.94 9.26
CA GLY A 52 2.73 -20.76 10.12
C GLY A 52 2.33 -19.29 10.35
N GLN A 53 3.09 -18.33 9.82
CA GLN A 53 2.75 -16.91 9.83
C GLN A 53 2.02 -16.51 8.55
N ASN A 54 0.75 -16.14 8.69
CA ASN A 54 -0.03 -15.60 7.58
C ASN A 54 0.38 -14.16 7.26
N TYR A 55 0.39 -13.82 5.97
CA TYR A 55 0.56 -12.45 5.48
C TYR A 55 -0.41 -12.17 4.34
N GLU A 56 -0.74 -10.89 4.13
CA GLU A 56 -1.54 -10.39 3.01
C GLU A 56 -1.02 -9.01 2.65
N PHE A 57 -0.68 -8.72 1.40
CA PHE A 57 -0.38 -7.39 0.88
C PHE A 57 -1.50 -6.93 -0.03
N ASP A 58 -1.95 -5.68 0.13
CA ASP A 58 -3.14 -5.19 -0.58
C ASP A 58 -2.90 -5.14 -2.09
N ILE A 59 -1.81 -4.50 -2.54
CA ILE A 59 -1.47 -4.39 -3.96
C ILE A 59 0.04 -4.49 -4.15
N LEU A 60 0.47 -5.33 -5.10
CA LEU A 60 1.82 -5.35 -5.63
C LEU A 60 1.81 -4.70 -7.01
N VAL A 61 2.76 -3.82 -7.28
CA VAL A 61 2.99 -3.22 -8.60
C VAL A 61 4.32 -3.72 -9.10
N VAL A 62 4.31 -4.50 -10.18
CA VAL A 62 5.47 -5.33 -10.55
C VAL A 62 5.93 -5.07 -11.98
N ASN A 63 7.24 -5.15 -12.15
CA ASN A 63 7.92 -5.52 -13.39
C ASN A 63 9.03 -6.55 -13.06
N GLY A 64 9.77 -7.05 -14.06
CA GLY A 64 10.81 -8.07 -13.91
C GLY A 64 11.82 -7.77 -12.81
N ASN A 65 12.26 -6.52 -12.66
CA ASN A 65 13.34 -6.15 -11.74
C ASN A 65 12.87 -5.35 -10.50
N GLU A 66 11.69 -4.74 -10.56
CA GLU A 66 11.18 -3.83 -9.52
C GLU A 66 9.81 -4.27 -9.02
N LEU A 67 9.61 -4.12 -7.71
CA LEU A 67 8.34 -4.38 -7.03
C LEU A 67 8.04 -3.20 -6.10
N VAL A 68 6.83 -2.65 -6.20
CA VAL A 68 6.30 -1.74 -5.19
C VAL A 68 5.15 -2.44 -4.47
N ILE A 69 5.26 -2.59 -3.16
CA ILE A 69 4.18 -3.11 -2.31
C ILE A 69 3.42 -1.90 -1.76
N VAL A 70 2.11 -1.84 -2.00
CA VAL A 70 1.25 -0.74 -1.57
C VAL A 70 0.21 -1.26 -0.57
N GLU A 71 0.17 -0.64 0.60
CA GLU A 71 -0.88 -0.83 1.61
C GLU A 71 -1.89 0.32 1.51
N VAL A 72 -3.18 0.00 1.51
CA VAL A 72 -4.28 0.95 1.35
C VAL A 72 -5.02 1.14 2.68
N LYS A 73 -5.29 2.40 3.05
CA LYS A 73 -6.09 2.76 4.24
C LYS A 73 -7.11 3.84 3.91
N THR A 74 -8.34 3.70 4.39
CA THR A 74 -9.30 4.83 4.33
C THR A 74 -8.79 6.00 5.17
N THR A 75 -8.33 5.72 6.39
CA THR A 75 -7.67 6.68 7.27
C THR A 75 -6.32 6.14 7.69
N LEU A 76 -5.24 6.79 7.24
CA LEU A 76 -3.86 6.44 7.59
C LEU A 76 -3.51 6.94 8.99
N ARG A 77 -2.99 6.05 9.84
CA ARG A 77 -2.53 6.37 11.21
C ARG A 77 -1.08 5.96 11.42
N PRO A 78 -0.36 6.54 12.42
CA PRO A 78 1.05 6.21 12.67
C PRO A 78 1.32 4.71 12.94
N ARG A 79 0.36 4.02 13.56
CA ARG A 79 0.43 2.57 13.80
C ARG A 79 0.41 1.75 12.50
N ASP A 80 -0.30 2.23 11.49
CA ASP A 80 -0.40 1.55 10.20
C ASP A 80 0.94 1.64 9.48
N VAL A 81 1.60 2.81 9.54
CA VAL A 81 2.97 3.00 9.02
C VAL A 81 3.96 2.07 9.72
N THR A 82 3.92 2.03 11.05
CA THR A 82 4.83 1.19 11.84
C THR A 82 4.61 -0.30 11.54
N GLY A 83 3.35 -0.73 11.45
CA GLY A 83 2.99 -2.10 11.12
C GLY A 83 3.42 -2.48 9.71
N PHE A 84 3.22 -1.60 8.74
CA PHE A 84 3.59 -1.85 7.35
C PHE A 84 5.10 -1.93 7.15
N VAL A 85 5.90 -1.05 7.77
CA VAL A 85 7.37 -1.14 7.70
C VAL A 85 7.88 -2.49 8.23
N LYS A 86 7.37 -2.94 9.38
CA LYS A 86 7.72 -4.27 9.94
C LYS A 86 7.35 -5.41 8.98
N LYS A 87 6.21 -5.30 8.31
CA LYS A 87 5.74 -6.27 7.32
C LYS A 87 6.63 -6.30 6.08
N LEU A 88 7.11 -5.14 5.62
CA LEU A 88 8.07 -5.02 4.52
C LEU A 88 9.43 -5.62 4.89
N ASP A 89 9.88 -5.52 6.15
CA ASP A 89 11.14 -6.15 6.58
C ASP A 89 11.15 -7.68 6.42
N HIS A 90 9.97 -8.32 6.25
CA HIS A 90 9.83 -9.76 5.98
C HIS A 90 9.48 -10.09 4.52
N CYS A 91 9.27 -9.11 3.64
CA CYS A 91 8.64 -9.35 2.34
C CYS A 91 9.42 -10.33 1.45
N LYS A 92 10.75 -10.27 1.45
CA LYS A 92 11.62 -11.17 0.66
C LYS A 92 11.70 -12.58 1.22
N VAL A 93 11.49 -12.74 2.53
CA VAL A 93 11.40 -14.05 3.17
C VAL A 93 10.06 -14.71 2.84
N TRP A 94 8.98 -13.92 2.93
CA TRP A 94 7.62 -14.41 2.67
C TRP A 94 7.31 -14.63 1.19
N MET A 95 7.92 -13.84 0.30
CA MET A 95 7.75 -13.94 -1.16
C MET A 95 9.13 -14.15 -1.82
N PRO A 96 9.73 -15.35 -1.68
CA PRO A 96 11.09 -15.62 -2.17
C PRO A 96 11.24 -15.43 -3.69
N GLU A 97 10.16 -15.52 -4.46
CA GLU A 97 10.13 -15.23 -5.90
C GLU A 97 10.46 -13.77 -6.26
N TYR A 98 10.48 -12.87 -5.27
CA TYR A 98 10.83 -11.46 -5.40
C TYR A 98 12.13 -11.09 -4.65
N SER A 99 12.85 -12.07 -4.11
CA SER A 99 14.05 -11.84 -3.28
C SER A 99 15.16 -11.05 -3.99
N ASP A 100 15.35 -11.28 -5.29
CA ASP A 100 16.34 -10.59 -6.12
C ASP A 100 15.88 -9.23 -6.64
N ARG A 101 14.64 -8.81 -6.37
CA ARG A 101 14.09 -7.54 -6.88
C ARG A 101 14.39 -6.38 -5.94
N ALA A 102 14.43 -5.18 -6.52
CA ALA A 102 14.33 -3.95 -5.73
C ALA A 102 12.89 -3.81 -5.24
N VAL A 103 12.69 -3.90 -3.92
CA VAL A 103 11.37 -3.78 -3.29
C VAL A 103 11.22 -2.41 -2.65
N TYR A 104 10.21 -1.67 -3.07
CA TYR A 104 9.80 -0.40 -2.47
C TYR A 104 8.47 -0.56 -1.75
N GLY A 105 8.21 0.34 -0.79
CA GLY A 105 6.94 0.40 -0.08
C GLY A 105 6.16 1.67 -0.42
N GLY A 106 4.83 1.55 -0.51
CA GLY A 106 3.90 2.66 -0.66
C GLY A 106 2.73 2.56 0.30
N MET A 107 2.26 3.71 0.79
CA MET A 107 1.05 3.79 1.58
C MET A 107 0.05 4.70 0.90
N ALA A 108 -1.08 4.11 0.51
CA ALA A 108 -2.16 4.80 -0.13
C ALA A 108 -3.29 5.10 0.86
N PHE A 109 -3.85 6.31 0.80
CA PHE A 109 -4.92 6.68 1.71
C PHE A 109 -5.87 7.76 1.21
N LEU A 110 -7.08 7.79 1.78
CA LEU A 110 -8.04 8.89 1.54
C LEU A 110 -7.80 10.06 2.51
N GLN A 111 -7.67 9.76 3.81
CA GLN A 111 -7.38 10.74 4.87
C GLN A 111 -6.19 10.27 5.71
N ALA A 112 -5.50 11.20 6.37
CA ALA A 112 -4.42 10.89 7.29
C ALA A 112 -4.62 11.61 8.62
N ASP A 113 -4.39 10.88 9.71
CA ASP A 113 -4.47 11.40 11.07
C ASP A 113 -3.07 11.59 11.65
N SER A 114 -2.91 12.55 12.56
CA SER A 114 -1.71 12.69 13.39
C SER A 114 -0.39 12.80 12.63
N GLY A 115 -0.42 13.29 11.37
CA GLY A 115 0.77 13.42 10.53
C GLY A 115 1.36 12.09 10.06
N ALA A 116 0.55 11.03 9.99
CA ALA A 116 0.98 9.71 9.56
C ALA A 116 1.58 9.70 8.14
N GLU A 117 1.12 10.56 7.25
CA GLU A 117 1.68 10.75 5.90
C GLU A 117 3.13 11.25 5.95
N ARG A 118 3.44 12.17 6.87
CA ARG A 118 4.82 12.63 7.10
C ARG A 118 5.68 11.54 7.72
N MET A 119 5.09 10.70 8.57
CA MET A 119 5.79 9.53 9.12
C MET A 119 6.11 8.52 8.02
N ALA A 120 5.17 8.22 7.11
CA ALA A 120 5.39 7.33 5.98
C ALA A 120 6.51 7.85 5.06
N GLU A 121 6.51 9.14 4.71
CA GLU A 121 7.61 9.74 3.94
C GLU A 121 8.96 9.65 4.67
N LYS A 122 9.00 9.89 5.99
CA LYS A 122 10.23 9.73 6.80
C LYS A 122 10.74 8.29 6.83
N GLN A 123 9.85 7.31 6.74
CA GLN A 123 10.20 5.89 6.56
C GLN A 123 10.59 5.56 5.11
N ARG A 124 10.71 6.59 4.25
CA ARG A 124 11.05 6.50 2.83
C ARG A 124 10.08 5.63 2.03
N LEU A 125 8.80 5.68 2.41
CA LEU A 125 7.68 5.09 1.67
C LEU A 125 7.11 6.10 0.68
N PHE A 126 6.66 5.61 -0.47
CA PHE A 126 5.80 6.39 -1.35
C PHE A 126 4.51 6.75 -0.60
N VAL A 127 4.14 8.02 -0.62
CA VAL A 127 2.94 8.54 0.03
C VAL A 127 1.92 8.85 -1.05
N ILE A 128 0.88 8.04 -1.12
CA ILE A 128 -0.11 8.08 -2.21
C ILE A 128 -1.43 8.56 -1.62
N ARG A 129 -1.96 9.67 -2.10
CA ARG A 129 -3.26 10.17 -1.67
C ARG A 129 -4.30 9.86 -2.74
N ALA A 130 -5.36 9.15 -2.36
CA ALA A 130 -6.54 9.02 -3.19
C ALA A 130 -7.19 10.42 -3.34
N THR A 131 -7.36 10.86 -4.57
CA THR A 131 -7.99 12.12 -4.95
C THR A 131 -9.35 11.81 -5.59
N GLY A 132 -10.24 12.80 -5.70
CA GLY A 132 -11.66 12.59 -6.03
C GLY A 132 -11.99 11.50 -7.07
N ASP A 133 -11.22 11.42 -8.16
CA ASP A 133 -11.37 10.48 -9.26
C ASP A 133 -10.15 9.55 -9.50
N SER A 134 -9.08 9.64 -8.72
CA SER A 134 -7.80 8.95 -8.97
C SER A 134 -6.90 8.87 -7.72
N ALA A 135 -5.58 8.86 -7.88
CA ALA A 135 -4.60 9.01 -6.82
C ALA A 135 -3.38 9.83 -7.28
N ALA A 136 -2.61 10.36 -6.34
CA ALA A 136 -1.37 11.08 -6.60
C ALA A 136 -0.28 10.73 -5.58
N ILE A 137 0.96 10.63 -6.03
CA ILE A 137 2.13 10.60 -5.13
C ILE A 137 2.38 12.02 -4.65
N ILE A 138 2.41 12.21 -3.32
CA ILE A 138 2.54 13.53 -2.68
C ILE A 138 3.86 13.69 -1.93
N ASN A 139 4.83 12.81 -2.19
CA ASN A 139 6.16 12.95 -1.64
C ASN A 139 6.80 14.27 -2.06
N ARG A 140 7.65 14.84 -1.19
CA ARG A 140 8.38 16.07 -1.48
C ARG A 140 9.35 15.90 -2.65
N LYS A 141 9.67 17.00 -3.32
CA LYS A 141 10.71 17.01 -4.37
C LYS A 141 12.05 16.50 -3.81
N GLY A 142 12.73 15.65 -4.58
CA GLY A 142 13.98 15.00 -4.15
C GLY A 142 13.77 13.84 -3.19
N PHE A 143 12.55 13.32 -3.09
CA PHE A 143 12.28 12.07 -2.37
C PHE A 143 13.09 10.91 -2.95
N ASP A 144 13.66 10.11 -2.06
CA ASP A 144 14.45 8.92 -2.36
C ASP A 144 13.86 7.73 -1.59
N PRO A 145 13.21 6.77 -2.26
CA PRO A 145 12.53 5.65 -1.59
C PRO A 145 13.54 4.68 -0.98
N ARG A 146 13.18 4.01 0.13
CA ARG A 146 13.99 2.92 0.67
C ARG A 146 13.79 1.67 -0.18
N ILE A 147 14.86 0.90 -0.35
CA ILE A 147 14.82 -0.45 -0.90
C ILE A 147 14.88 -1.43 0.27
N TRP A 148 13.95 -2.38 0.29
CA TRP A 148 13.88 -3.50 1.23
C TRP A 148 14.58 -4.75 0.67
#